data_AF-A0A151UAA6-F1
#
_entry.id   AF-A0A151UAA6-F1
#
_cell.length_a   1.000
_cell.length_b   1.000
_cell.length_c   1.000
_cell.angle_alpha   90.00
_cell.angle_beta   90.00
_cell.angle_gamma   90.00
#
_symmetry.space_group_name_H-M   'P 1'
#
loop_
_entity.id
_entity.type
_entity.pdbx_description
1 polymer ?
#
loop_
_entity_poly.entity_id
_entity_poly.type
_entity_poly.pdbx_seq_one_letter_code
_entity_poly.pdbx_strand_id
1 'polypeptide(L)'
;NIMEAFEAAISDGVDVISCSLGHSTATEFFEDGISIGAFHAIANGIVVTAGGGNAGPEPGTVTNVAPWIFSVGASTIDRDFANYIALGTKKHIMVYWYRFLFGKKSFKSL
;
A
#
# COMPACT_ATOMS: atom_id res chain seq x y z
N ASN A 1 -6.02 12.38 -14.36
CA ASN A 1 -6.91 11.44 -15.04
C ASN A 1 -6.26 10.07 -15.00
N ILE A 2 -6.88 9.03 -14.43
CA ILE A 2 -6.23 7.71 -14.21
C ILE A 2 -6.25 6.87 -15.49
N MET A 3 -7.39 6.82 -16.17
CA MET A 3 -7.54 6.03 -17.40
C MET A 3 -6.58 6.47 -18.50
N GLU A 4 -6.40 7.79 -18.69
CA GLU A 4 -5.45 8.33 -19.67
C GLU A 4 -4.00 7.86 -19.38
N ALA A 5 -3.62 7.73 -18.10
CA ALA A 5 -2.30 7.25 -17.73
C ALA A 5 -2.11 5.75 -18.05
N PHE A 6 -3.16 4.94 -17.89
CA PHE A 6 -3.13 3.54 -18.30
C PHE A 6 -3.01 3.40 -19.82
N GLU A 7 -3.81 4.14 -20.59
CA GLU A 7 -3.74 4.10 -22.06
C GLU A 7 -2.37 4.57 -22.58
N ALA A 8 -1.80 5.63 -21.98
CA ALA A 8 -0.45 6.07 -22.31
C ALA A 8 0.59 4.99 -22.00
N ALA A 9 0.54 4.37 -20.82
CA ALA A 9 1.47 3.31 -20.45
C ALA A 9 1.36 2.08 -21.36
N ILE A 10 0.13 1.71 -21.77
CA ILE A 10 -0.10 0.63 -22.74
C ILE A 10 0.52 0.99 -24.09
N SER A 11 0.30 2.21 -24.57
CA SER A 11 0.86 2.70 -25.84
C SER A 11 2.39 2.78 -25.82
N ASP A 12 2.97 3.11 -24.66
CA ASP A 12 4.42 3.14 -24.46
C ASP A 12 5.03 1.73 -24.39
N GLY A 13 4.21 0.68 -24.31
CA GLY A 13 4.65 -0.71 -24.33
C GLY A 13 5.36 -1.15 -23.06
N VAL A 14 4.92 -0.66 -21.89
CA VAL A 14 5.51 -1.05 -20.60
C VAL A 14 5.22 -2.52 -20.27
N ASP A 15 6.11 -3.15 -19.51
CA ASP A 15 5.90 -4.54 -19.06
C ASP A 15 5.05 -4.64 -17.79
N VAL A 16 5.12 -3.63 -16.91
CA VAL A 16 4.46 -3.60 -15.61
C VAL A 16 3.99 -2.19 -15.27
N ILE A 17 2.79 -2.07 -14.70
CA ILE A 17 2.28 -0.83 -14.10
C ILE A 17 2.24 -0.97 -12.58
N SER A 18 2.85 -0.01 -11.88
CA SER A 18 2.74 0.11 -10.43
C SER A 18 1.84 1.28 -10.06
N CYS A 19 0.69 0.97 -9.47
CA CYS A 19 -0.35 1.92 -9.12
C CYS A 19 -0.49 2.02 -7.59
N SER A 20 0.19 2.97 -6.97
CA SER A 20 0.03 3.27 -5.54
C SER A 20 -1.11 4.25 -5.29
N LEU A 21 -2.27 3.97 -5.89
CA LEU A 21 -3.50 4.74 -5.78
C LEU A 21 -4.65 3.81 -5.39
N GLY A 22 -5.75 4.38 -4.92
CA GLY A 22 -6.95 3.62 -4.57
C GLY A 22 -8.03 4.55 -4.04
N HIS A 23 -9.25 4.04 -4.00
CA HIS A 23 -10.38 4.71 -3.38
C HIS A 23 -10.34 4.57 -1.85
N SER A 24 -11.15 5.35 -1.14
CA SER A 24 -11.34 5.22 0.30
C SER A 24 -12.13 3.97 0.69
N THR A 25 -12.95 3.45 -0.22
CA THR A 25 -13.75 2.24 -0.10
C THR A 25 -13.67 1.43 -1.40
N ALA A 26 -13.92 0.13 -1.35
CA ALA A 26 -14.06 -0.65 -2.58
C ALA A 26 -15.24 -0.11 -3.41
N THR A 27 -14.99 0.07 -4.71
CA THR A 27 -15.96 0.53 -5.70
C THR A 27 -16.22 -0.59 -6.69
N GLU A 28 -17.39 -0.58 -7.34
CA GLU A 28 -17.72 -1.54 -8.40
C GLU A 28 -16.74 -1.39 -9.58
N PHE A 29 -16.36 -2.52 -10.22
CA PHE A 29 -15.29 -2.57 -11.21
C PHE A 29 -15.52 -1.69 -12.45
N PHE A 30 -16.75 -1.52 -12.88
CA PHE A 30 -17.14 -0.69 -14.04
C PHE A 30 -17.29 0.80 -13.69
N GLU A 31 -17.17 1.15 -12.41
CA GLU A 31 -17.17 2.54 -11.92
C GLU A 31 -15.78 2.97 -11.41
N ASP A 32 -14.85 2.04 -11.29
CA ASP A 32 -13.48 2.29 -10.85
C ASP A 32 -12.50 2.41 -12.03
N GLY A 33 -12.00 3.61 -12.27
CA GLY A 33 -11.02 3.89 -13.33
C GLY A 33 -9.71 3.11 -13.19
N ILE A 34 -9.32 2.68 -11.97
CA ILE A 34 -8.16 1.79 -11.78
C ILE A 34 -8.49 0.39 -12.27
N SER A 35 -9.65 -0.16 -11.88
CA SER A 35 -10.13 -1.47 -12.34
C SER A 35 -10.28 -1.53 -13.86
N ILE A 36 -10.89 -0.53 -14.49
CA ILE A 36 -11.05 -0.45 -15.95
C ILE A 36 -9.68 -0.35 -16.65
N GLY A 37 -8.82 0.58 -16.23
CA GLY A 37 -7.49 0.74 -16.83
C GLY A 37 -6.62 -0.51 -16.67
N ALA A 38 -6.70 -1.18 -15.51
CA ALA A 38 -5.99 -2.42 -15.27
C ALA A 38 -6.51 -3.59 -16.12
N PHE A 39 -7.81 -3.62 -16.43
CA PHE A 39 -8.38 -4.61 -17.32
C PHE A 39 -7.82 -4.45 -18.75
N HIS A 40 -7.72 -3.21 -19.24
CA HIS A 40 -7.10 -2.92 -20.54
C HIS A 40 -5.62 -3.27 -20.57
N ALA A 41 -4.88 -2.99 -19.49
CA ALA A 41 -3.47 -3.33 -19.37
C ALA A 41 -3.26 -4.86 -19.45
N ILE A 42 -4.04 -5.64 -18.70
CA ILE A 42 -3.90 -7.10 -18.69
C ILE A 42 -4.29 -7.73 -20.02
N ALA A 43 -5.26 -7.15 -20.73
CA ALA A 43 -5.62 -7.57 -22.08
C ALA A 43 -4.47 -7.38 -23.09
N ASN A 44 -3.55 -6.46 -22.82
CA ASN A 44 -2.32 -6.24 -23.59
C ASN A 44 -1.10 -6.97 -23.00
N GLY A 45 -1.30 -7.89 -22.05
CA GLY A 45 -0.22 -8.66 -21.42
C GLY A 45 0.59 -7.89 -20.38
N ILE A 46 0.11 -6.73 -19.93
CA ILE A 46 0.78 -5.88 -18.95
C ILE A 46 0.23 -6.17 -17.55
N VAL A 47 1.12 -6.48 -16.61
CA VAL A 47 0.73 -6.78 -15.23
C VAL A 47 0.55 -5.50 -14.43
N VAL A 48 -0.49 -5.44 -13.59
CA VAL A 48 -0.77 -4.29 -12.72
C VAL A 48 -0.67 -4.67 -11.25
N THR A 49 0.12 -3.89 -10.51
CA THR A 49 0.24 -4.00 -9.05
C THR A 49 -0.39 -2.78 -8.39
N ALA A 50 -1.15 -2.98 -7.32
CA ALA A 50 -1.72 -1.87 -6.56
C ALA A 50 -1.78 -2.17 -5.07
N GLY A 51 -1.66 -1.13 -4.23
CA GLY A 51 -1.75 -1.29 -2.77
C GLY A 51 -3.16 -1.66 -2.33
N GLY A 52 -3.30 -2.50 -1.31
CA GLY A 52 -4.62 -2.87 -0.76
C GLY A 52 -5.36 -1.73 -0.07
N GLY A 53 -4.68 -0.62 0.23
CA GLY A 53 -5.22 0.49 1.01
C GLY A 53 -4.75 0.48 2.47
N ASN A 54 -4.88 1.62 3.14
CA ASN A 54 -4.36 1.85 4.51
C ASN A 54 -5.47 1.98 5.56
N ALA A 55 -6.72 1.62 5.21
CA ALA A 55 -7.89 1.78 6.06
C ALA A 55 -8.12 0.61 7.04
N GLY A 56 -7.23 -0.38 7.07
CA GLY A 56 -7.28 -1.47 8.05
C GLY A 56 -7.22 -0.98 9.51
N PRO A 57 -7.42 -1.87 10.50
CA PRO A 57 -7.31 -3.33 10.40
C PRO A 57 -8.64 -4.08 10.21
N GLU A 58 -9.77 -3.38 10.14
CA GLU A 58 -11.09 -4.02 10.07
C GLU A 58 -11.25 -4.84 8.77
N PRO A 59 -11.96 -5.99 8.82
CA PRO A 59 -12.26 -6.78 7.62
C PRO A 59 -12.99 -5.96 6.56
N GLY A 60 -12.69 -6.23 5.27
CA GLY A 60 -13.39 -5.58 4.15
C GLY A 60 -12.93 -4.16 3.82
N THR A 61 -11.77 -3.73 4.34
CA THR A 61 -11.21 -2.38 4.10
C THR A 61 -10.29 -2.29 2.87
N VAL A 62 -10.09 -3.39 2.13
CA VAL A 62 -9.27 -3.43 0.91
C VAL A 62 -10.01 -2.77 -0.24
N THR A 63 -9.33 -1.93 -1.04
CA THR A 63 -9.99 -1.13 -2.10
C THR A 63 -9.66 -1.55 -3.53
N ASN A 64 -8.42 -1.97 -3.82
CA ASN A 64 -8.05 -2.50 -5.14
C ASN A 64 -8.33 -4.00 -5.22
N VAL A 65 -9.58 -4.40 -5.42
CA VAL A 65 -10.04 -5.80 -5.29
C VAL A 65 -10.37 -6.49 -6.62
N ALA A 66 -10.14 -5.83 -7.76
CA ALA A 66 -10.38 -6.44 -9.07
C ALA A 66 -9.49 -7.68 -9.27
N PRO A 67 -10.03 -8.79 -9.81
CA PRO A 67 -9.34 -10.08 -9.86
C PRO A 67 -8.12 -10.09 -10.79
N TRP A 68 -8.00 -9.12 -11.69
CA TRP A 68 -6.85 -8.91 -12.56
C TRP A 68 -5.78 -7.98 -11.97
N ILE A 69 -5.94 -7.48 -10.75
CA ILE A 69 -4.95 -6.64 -10.08
C ILE A 69 -4.19 -7.47 -9.04
N PHE A 70 -2.87 -7.35 -9.01
CA PHE A 70 -2.09 -7.82 -7.86
C PHE A 70 -2.23 -6.85 -6.69
N SER A 71 -3.16 -7.15 -5.78
CA SER A 71 -3.41 -6.38 -4.56
C SER A 71 -2.35 -6.67 -3.49
N VAL A 72 -1.60 -5.63 -3.11
CA VAL A 72 -0.43 -5.76 -2.21
C VAL A 72 -0.76 -5.23 -0.81
N GLY A 73 -0.67 -6.10 0.20
CA GLY A 73 -0.76 -5.72 1.61
C GLY A 73 0.55 -5.15 2.16
N ALA A 74 0.46 -4.32 3.20
CA ALA A 74 1.62 -3.77 3.88
C ALA A 74 2.06 -4.65 5.07
N SER A 75 3.36 -4.87 5.20
CA SER A 75 3.97 -5.57 6.33
C SER A 75 5.22 -4.82 6.81
N THR A 76 5.75 -5.23 7.97
CA THR A 76 7.02 -4.72 8.49
C THR A 76 8.15 -5.67 8.16
N ILE A 77 9.36 -5.14 8.10
CA ILE A 77 10.61 -5.92 8.00
C ILE A 77 11.28 -6.02 9.37
N ASP A 78 12.32 -6.83 9.47
CA ASP A 78 13.11 -7.06 10.70
C ASP A 78 13.90 -5.82 11.17
N ARG A 79 14.13 -4.86 10.27
CA ARG A 79 14.82 -3.61 10.56
C ARG A 79 13.92 -2.62 11.32
N ASP A 80 14.39 -2.23 12.51
CA ASP A 80 13.79 -1.16 13.31
C ASP A 80 14.60 0.15 13.21
N PHE A 81 13.91 1.29 13.11
CA PHE A 81 14.55 2.61 13.22
C PHE A 81 14.38 3.16 14.64
N ALA A 82 15.47 3.07 15.41
CA ALA A 82 15.53 3.57 16.78
C ALA A 82 15.90 5.05 16.81
N ASN A 83 15.15 5.83 17.59
CA ASN A 83 15.47 7.21 17.97
C ASN A 83 15.68 7.28 19.47
N TYR A 84 16.48 8.22 19.97
CA TYR A 84 16.70 8.38 21.41
C TYR A 84 16.15 9.72 21.89
N ILE A 85 15.29 9.69 22.90
CA ILE A 85 14.88 10.89 23.64
C ILE A 85 15.78 11.00 24.87
N ALA A 86 16.56 12.08 24.95
CA ALA A 86 17.32 12.44 26.13
C ALA A 86 16.43 13.23 27.10
N LEU A 87 16.27 12.72 28.32
CA LEU A 87 15.60 13.44 29.40
C LEU A 87 16.61 14.28 30.19
N GLY A 88 16.15 15.38 30.80
CA GLY A 88 16.97 16.27 31.63
C GLY A 88 17.65 15.58 32.83
N THR A 89 17.25 14.34 33.15
CA THR A 89 17.88 13.44 34.13
C THR A 89 19.05 12.63 33.58
N LYS A 90 19.59 12.97 32.40
CA LYS A 90 20.63 12.21 31.66
C LYS A 90 20.23 10.78 31.26
N LYS A 91 18.94 10.45 31.35
CA LYS A 91 18.40 9.17 30.87
C LYS A 91 18.11 9.27 29.38
N HIS A 92 18.51 8.26 28.60
CA HIS A 92 18.13 8.13 27.19
C HIS A 92 17.07 7.04 27.03
N ILE A 93 15.95 7.36 26.40
CA ILE A 93 14.89 6.40 26.07
C ILE A 93 14.94 6.12 24.57
N MET A 94 15.14 4.84 24.22
CA MET A 94 15.01 4.39 22.85
C MET A 94 13.52 4.31 22.47
N VAL A 95 13.16 4.95 21.36
CA VAL A 95 11.80 5.07 20.84
C VAL A 95 11.80 4.57 19.41
N TYR A 96 10.87 3.68 19.10
CA TYR A 96 10.62 3.20 17.76
C TYR A 96 9.47 4.00 17.16
N TRP A 97 9.65 4.55 15.95
CA TRP A 97 8.72 5.51 15.37
C TRP A 97 7.56 4.87 14.58
N TYR A 98 7.56 3.57 14.29
CA TYR A 98 6.48 2.92 13.53
C TYR A 98 6.39 1.42 13.82
N ARG A 99 5.25 0.96 14.37
CA ARG A 99 4.85 -0.46 14.43
C ARG A 99 3.32 -0.57 14.23
N PHE A 100 2.89 -0.92 13.02
CA PHE A 100 1.54 -1.40 12.64
C PHE A 100 1.80 -2.72 11.86
N LEU A 101 1.14 -3.87 11.98
CA LEU A 101 0.02 -4.41 12.76
C LEU A 101 0.46 -5.80 13.31
N PHE A 102 -0.19 -6.26 14.38
CA PHE A 102 0.03 -7.50 15.15
C PHE A 102 1.19 -7.47 16.18
N GLY A 103 0.84 -6.98 17.38
CA GLY A 103 1.54 -7.37 18.61
C GLY A 103 2.17 -6.22 19.37
N LYS A 104 1.51 -5.82 20.46
CA LYS A 104 2.11 -4.99 21.52
C LYS A 104 3.45 -5.61 21.95
N LYS A 105 4.54 -4.83 21.92
CA LYS A 105 5.69 -5.09 22.80
C LYS A 105 5.92 -3.91 23.73
N SER A 106 5.88 -4.27 25.00
CA SER A 106 6.03 -3.45 26.19
C SER A 106 7.34 -2.65 26.18
N PHE A 107 7.26 -1.45 26.78
CA PHE A 107 8.40 -0.67 27.24
C PHE A 107 9.41 -1.57 27.99
N LYS A 108 10.68 -1.53 27.60
CA LYS A 108 11.80 -1.94 28.45
C LYS A 108 12.81 -0.80 28.51
N SER A 109 12.88 -0.18 29.69
CA SER A 109 14.05 0.59 30.12
C SER A 109 15.15 -0.42 30.41
N LEU A 110 16.30 -0.28 29.76
CA LEU A 110 17.56 -0.64 30.41
C LEU A 110 17.94 0.48 31.38
#